data_AF-A0ABD7CTV6-F1
#
_entry.id   AF-A0ABD7CTV6-F1
#
_cell.length_a   1.000
_cell.length_b   1.000
_cell.length_c   1.000
_cell.angle_alpha   90.00
_cell.angle_beta   90.00
_cell.angle_gamma   90.00
#
_symmetry.space_group_name_H-M   'P 1'
#
loop_
_entity.id
_entity.type
_entity.pdbx_description
1 polymer ?
#
loop_
_entity_poly.entity_id
_entity_poly.type
_entity_poly.pdbx_seq_one_letter_code
_entity_poly.pdbx_strand_id
1 'polypeptide(L)'
;MALVAGEYEFTCSDCRGDGSVQVVGTDGELHWDKCDDCLGVGSVCVDEEDAAERIDLGQTPLRTPPTSELHSGPLKDELDQWFDFLCARKEESSPPANIMIGYAYGFAEAMLLADREEPAREKIDFLIRAAEEFKGRSDFPGRR
;
A
#
# COMPACT_ATOMS: atom_id res chain seq x y z
N MET A 1 9.73 20.52 -4.64
CA MET A 1 8.41 19.83 -4.65
C MET A 1 8.17 19.34 -3.23
N ALA A 2 6.93 19.39 -2.72
CA ALA A 2 6.64 18.73 -1.45
C ALA A 2 6.64 17.21 -1.70
N LEU A 3 7.47 16.47 -0.94
CA LEU A 3 7.46 15.00 -0.97
C LEU A 3 6.26 14.47 -0.18
N VAL A 4 5.81 13.28 -0.54
CA VAL A 4 4.72 12.57 0.13
C VAL A 4 5.35 11.78 1.28
N ALA A 5 4.76 11.83 2.46
CA ALA A 5 5.26 11.09 3.61
C ALA A 5 5.30 9.57 3.31
N GLY A 6 6.38 8.90 3.70
CA GLY A 6 6.58 7.46 3.52
C GLY A 6 7.92 7.06 2.91
N GLU A 7 8.06 5.76 2.63
CA GLU A 7 9.34 5.19 2.22
C GLU A 7 9.63 5.38 0.72
N TYR A 8 10.71 6.11 0.45
CA TYR A 8 11.35 6.23 -0.86
C TYR A 8 12.51 5.24 -0.97
N GLU A 9 12.68 4.64 -2.16
CA GLU A 9 13.80 3.76 -2.45
C GLU A 9 14.79 4.45 -3.39
N PHE A 10 16.09 4.40 -3.07
CA PHE A 10 17.17 4.92 -3.90
C PHE A 10 18.24 3.86 -4.14
N THR A 11 19.00 4.01 -5.22
CA THR A 11 20.24 3.25 -5.42
C THR A 11 21.21 3.60 -4.29
N CYS A 12 21.82 2.58 -3.69
CA CYS A 12 22.84 2.77 -2.65
C CYS A 12 24.04 3.52 -3.23
N SER A 13 24.46 4.62 -2.59
CA SER A 13 25.60 5.45 -3.03
C SER A 13 26.93 4.70 -2.95
N ASP A 14 27.04 3.82 -1.96
CA ASP A 14 28.33 3.25 -1.52
C ASP A 14 28.77 2.10 -2.41
N CYS A 15 27.83 1.22 -2.75
CA CYS A 15 28.03 0.16 -3.74
C CYS A 15 27.51 0.53 -5.13
N ARG A 16 26.94 1.72 -5.33
CA ARG A 16 26.35 2.17 -6.60
C ARG A 16 25.33 1.20 -7.21
N GLY A 17 24.63 0.44 -6.37
CA GLY A 17 23.68 -0.58 -6.81
C GLY A 17 24.20 -2.01 -6.90
N ASP A 18 25.52 -2.22 -6.78
CA ASP A 18 26.12 -3.55 -6.95
C ASP A 18 25.89 -4.48 -5.75
N GLY A 19 25.45 -3.95 -4.60
CA GLY A 19 25.25 -4.71 -3.36
C GLY A 19 26.56 -5.21 -2.73
N SER A 20 27.71 -4.87 -3.30
CA SER A 20 29.01 -5.30 -2.81
C SER A 20 30.04 -4.19 -2.97
N VAL A 21 31.04 -4.20 -2.09
CA VAL A 21 32.17 -3.28 -2.10
C VAL A 21 33.47 -4.08 -2.00
N GLN A 22 34.52 -3.55 -2.59
CA GLN A 22 35.84 -4.17 -2.50
C GLN A 22 36.53 -3.69 -1.22
N VAL A 23 36.91 -4.62 -0.35
CA VAL A 23 37.58 -4.36 0.92
C VAL A 23 38.96 -5.01 0.96
N VAL A 24 39.87 -4.43 1.76
CA VAL A 24 41.19 -5.01 2.00
C VAL A 24 41.11 -5.95 3.19
N GLY A 25 41.39 -7.23 2.95
CA GLY A 25 41.42 -8.26 3.99
C GLY A 25 42.61 -8.12 4.93
N THR A 26 42.59 -8.87 6.03
CA THR A 26 43.69 -8.90 7.00
C THR A 26 44.98 -9.53 6.44
N ASP A 27 44.86 -10.25 5.32
CA ASP A 27 45.95 -10.77 4.50
C ASP A 27 46.54 -9.72 3.54
N GLY A 28 45.93 -8.54 3.44
CA GLY A 28 46.32 -7.48 2.51
C GLY A 28 45.81 -7.71 1.08
N GLU A 29 44.98 -8.74 0.84
CA GLU A 29 44.37 -8.99 -0.46
C GLU A 29 43.01 -8.30 -0.58
N LEU A 30 42.56 -8.07 -1.82
CA LEU A 30 41.26 -7.46 -2.10
C LEU A 30 40.18 -8.52 -2.19
N HIS A 31 39.15 -8.38 -1.37
CA HIS A 31 37.99 -9.26 -1.35
C HIS A 31 36.73 -8.45 -1.65
N TRP A 32 35.75 -9.10 -2.28
CA TRP A 32 34.42 -8.53 -2.41
C TRP A 32 33.62 -8.91 -1.19
N ASP A 33 33.17 -7.90 -0.45
CA ASP A 33 32.28 -8.08 0.69
C ASP A 33 30.94 -7.41 0.41
N LYS A 34 29.95 -7.82 1.19
CA LYS A 34 28.62 -7.26 1.19
C LYS A 34 28.70 -5.78 1.58
N CYS A 35 28.00 -4.93 0.84
CA CYS A 35 27.89 -3.52 1.22
C CYS A 35 27.06 -3.41 2.51
N ASP A 36 27.67 -2.86 3.56
CA ASP A 36 27.03 -2.71 4.88
C ASP A 36 25.82 -1.77 4.81
N ASP A 37 25.92 -0.66 4.09
CA ASP A 37 24.88 0.37 4.00
C ASP A 37 23.57 -0.12 3.41
N CYS A 38 23.63 -0.94 2.35
CA CYS A 38 22.43 -1.50 1.72
C CYS A 38 22.17 -2.95 2.13
N LEU A 39 22.97 -3.49 3.05
CA LEU A 39 22.96 -4.91 3.39
C LEU A 39 22.86 -5.78 2.14
N GLY A 40 23.71 -5.48 1.15
CA GLY A 40 23.85 -6.22 -0.10
C GLY A 40 22.66 -6.22 -1.06
N VAL A 41 21.65 -5.39 -0.81
CA VAL A 41 20.48 -5.26 -1.69
C VAL A 41 20.80 -4.40 -2.93
N GLY A 42 21.70 -3.43 -2.79
CA GLY A 42 22.01 -2.43 -3.82
C GLY A 42 21.07 -1.22 -3.80
N SER A 43 19.98 -1.25 -3.02
CA SER A 43 19.12 -0.11 -2.76
C SER A 43 18.94 0.14 -1.27
N VAL A 44 18.50 1.35 -0.93
CA VAL A 44 18.23 1.81 0.43
C VAL A 44 16.87 2.49 0.48
N CYS A 45 16.07 2.14 1.48
CA CYS A 45 14.82 2.83 1.79
C CYS A 45 15.08 3.96 2.78
N VAL A 46 14.51 5.12 2.52
CA VAL A 46 14.58 6.30 3.38
C VAL A 46 13.22 6.98 3.48
N ASP A 47 13.03 7.79 4.51
CA ASP A 47 11.82 8.60 4.68
C ASP A 47 11.79 9.82 3.75
N GLU A 48 10.73 10.62 3.84
CA GLU A 48 10.56 11.82 3.03
C GLU A 48 11.58 12.93 3.31
N GLU A 49 12.15 13.01 4.51
CA GLU A 49 13.11 14.05 4.86
C GLU A 49 14.46 13.74 4.18
N ASP A 50 14.96 12.52 4.36
CA ASP A 50 16.18 12.03 3.72
C ASP A 50 16.04 11.96 2.19
N ALA A 51 14.85 11.62 1.69
CA ALA A 51 14.56 11.62 0.26
C ALA A 51 14.66 13.04 -0.34
N ALA A 52 14.25 14.08 0.40
CA ALA A 52 14.36 15.45 -0.06
C ALA A 52 15.83 15.85 -0.26
N GLU A 53 16.68 15.53 0.71
CA GLU A 53 18.11 15.80 0.64
C GLU A 53 18.76 15.11 -0.57
N ARG A 54 18.42 13.84 -0.82
CA ARG A 54 18.94 13.08 -1.96
C ARG A 54 18.50 13.63 -3.30
N ILE A 55 17.24 14.05 -3.41
CA ILE A 55 16.70 14.68 -4.62
C ILE A 55 17.35 16.03 -4.89
N ASP A 56 17.59 16.83 -3.86
CA ASP A 56 18.30 18.12 -3.98
C ASP A 56 19.76 17.93 -4.44
N LEU A 57 20.37 16.80 -4.09
CA LEU A 57 21.68 16.36 -4.60
C LEU A 57 21.63 15.77 -6.02
N GLY A 58 20.46 15.74 -6.67
CA GLY A 58 20.26 15.28 -8.04
C GLY A 58 20.04 13.78 -8.20
N GLN A 59 19.81 13.05 -7.11
CA GLN A 59 19.46 11.63 -7.19
C GLN A 59 17.98 11.45 -7.58
N THR A 60 17.68 10.36 -8.28
CA THR A 60 16.30 10.01 -8.65
C THR A 60 15.89 8.75 -7.88
N PRO A 61 14.75 8.76 -7.15
CA PRO A 61 14.26 7.58 -6.48
C PRO A 61 13.90 6.47 -7.48
N LEU A 62 14.22 5.23 -7.13
CA LEU A 62 13.80 4.02 -7.83
C LEU A 62 12.31 3.74 -7.59
N ARG A 63 11.85 4.03 -6.37
CA ARG A 63 10.45 3.90 -5.95
C ARG A 63 10.08 5.11 -5.10
N THR A 64 8.92 5.68 -5.36
CA THR A 64 8.30 6.68 -4.49
C THR A 64 7.22 6.00 -3.65
N PRO A 65 6.92 6.49 -2.44
CA PRO A 65 5.73 6.08 -1.73
C PRO A 65 4.51 6.37 -2.60
N PRO A 66 3.43 5.57 -2.47
CA PRO A 66 2.19 5.85 -3.17
C PRO A 66 1.76 7.28 -2.86
N THR A 67 1.42 8.07 -3.88
CA THR A 67 0.98 9.48 -3.77
C THR A 67 -0.42 9.62 -3.15
N SER A 68 -0.81 8.65 -2.35
CA SER A 68 -2.10 8.51 -1.72
C SER A 68 -2.27 9.59 -0.64
N GLU A 69 -2.64 10.79 -1.07
CA GLU A 69 -3.61 11.61 -0.34
C GLU A 69 -4.96 10.88 -0.17
N LEU A 70 -5.10 9.67 -0.73
CA LEU A 70 -6.22 8.75 -0.58
C LEU A 70 -6.37 8.16 0.84
N HIS A 71 -5.44 8.38 1.77
CA HIS A 71 -5.73 8.20 3.22
C HIS A 71 -6.47 9.38 3.86
N SER A 72 -6.69 10.45 3.10
CA SER A 72 -7.37 11.67 3.54
C SER A 72 -8.18 12.24 2.39
N GLY A 73 -9.22 11.52 1.98
CA GLY A 73 -10.12 11.95 0.93
C GLY A 73 -11.55 11.45 1.17
N PRO A 74 -12.58 12.15 0.66
CA PRO A 74 -13.98 11.82 0.93
C PRO A 74 -14.35 10.37 0.54
N LEU A 75 -13.66 9.77 -0.43
CA LEU A 75 -13.88 8.37 -0.83
C LEU A 75 -13.37 7.35 0.20
N LYS A 76 -12.27 7.65 0.89
CA LYS A 76 -11.74 6.83 2.00
C LYS A 76 -12.66 6.93 3.21
N ASP A 77 -13.12 8.13 3.54
CA ASP A 77 -14.08 8.35 4.61
C ASP A 77 -15.40 7.61 4.34
N GLU A 78 -15.89 7.63 3.10
CA GLU A 78 -17.06 6.86 2.69
C GLU A 78 -16.80 5.35 2.81
N LEU A 79 -15.66 4.85 2.36
CA LEU A 79 -15.28 3.43 2.46
C LEU A 79 -15.16 2.97 3.92
N ASP A 80 -14.55 3.77 4.79
CA ASP A 80 -14.37 3.45 6.21
C ASP A 80 -15.70 3.47 6.94
N GLN A 81 -16.58 4.46 6.68
CA GLN A 81 -17.95 4.49 7.20
C GLN A 81 -18.76 3.26 6.77
N TRP A 82 -18.59 2.83 5.52
CA TRP A 82 -19.23 1.61 5.01
C TRP A 82 -18.67 0.35 5.67
N PHE A 83 -17.35 0.27 5.85
CA PHE A 83 -16.72 -0.84 6.54
C PHE A 83 -17.20 -0.96 7.99
N ASP A 84 -17.27 0.16 8.71
CA ASP A 84 -17.76 0.22 10.08
C ASP A 84 -19.24 -0.19 10.17
N PHE A 85 -20.08 0.29 9.24
CA PHE A 85 -21.49 -0.11 9.14
C PHE A 85 -21.62 -1.63 8.97
N LEU A 86 -20.79 -2.25 8.13
CA LEU A 86 -20.85 -3.68 7.87
C LEU A 86 -20.28 -4.50 9.03
N CYS A 87 -19.20 -4.05 9.66
CA CYS A 87 -18.62 -4.64 10.87
C CYS A 87 -19.62 -4.63 12.05
N ALA A 88 -20.34 -3.53 12.25
CA ALA A 88 -21.36 -3.41 13.29
C ALA A 88 -22.55 -4.37 13.08
N ARG A 89 -22.76 -4.86 11.86
CA ARG A 89 -23.84 -5.81 11.50
C ARG A 89 -23.31 -7.21 11.15
N LYS A 90 -22.06 -7.48 11.47
CA LYS A 90 -21.42 -8.78 11.27
C LYS A 90 -22.16 -9.92 11.99
N GLU A 91 -22.79 -9.62 13.13
CA GLU A 91 -23.61 -10.55 13.91
C GLU A 91 -25.01 -10.79 13.31
N GLU A 92 -25.51 -9.86 12.48
CA GLU A 92 -26.83 -9.93 11.82
C GLU A 92 -26.75 -10.56 10.41
N SER A 93 -25.54 -10.87 9.94
CA SER A 93 -25.27 -11.28 8.56
C SER A 93 -24.79 -12.73 8.45
N SER A 94 -25.02 -13.36 7.30
CA SER A 94 -24.57 -14.73 7.05
C SER A 94 -23.06 -14.77 6.73
N PRO A 95 -22.36 -15.90 6.99
CA PRO A 95 -20.95 -16.03 6.66
C PRO A 95 -20.60 -15.71 5.19
N PRO A 96 -21.41 -16.12 4.18
CA PRO A 96 -21.20 -15.69 2.79
C PRO A 96 -21.29 -14.17 2.57
N ALA A 97 -22.19 -13.47 3.25
CA ALA A 97 -22.30 -12.01 3.14
C ALA A 97 -21.06 -11.32 3.73
N ASN A 98 -20.59 -11.77 4.89
CA ASN A 98 -19.37 -11.27 5.53
C ASN A 98 -18.12 -11.48 4.66
N ILE A 99 -18.03 -12.61 3.95
CA ILE A 99 -16.94 -12.88 3.00
C ILE A 99 -17.01 -11.92 1.83
N MET A 100 -18.18 -11.73 1.22
CA MET A 100 -18.33 -10.79 0.09
C MET A 100 -17.98 -9.35 0.49
N ILE A 101 -18.37 -8.92 1.69
CA ILE A 101 -18.01 -7.62 2.27
C ILE A 101 -16.50 -7.47 2.45
N GLY A 102 -15.82 -8.49 2.98
CA GLY A 102 -14.36 -8.45 3.15
C GLY A 102 -13.62 -8.37 1.80
N TYR A 103 -14.03 -9.20 0.81
CA TYR A 103 -13.46 -9.18 -0.54
C TYR A 103 -13.67 -7.84 -1.25
N ALA A 104 -14.84 -7.27 -1.08
CA ALA A 104 -15.24 -5.99 -1.60
C ALA A 104 -14.37 -4.84 -1.09
N TYR A 105 -14.18 -4.78 0.23
CA TYR A 105 -13.33 -3.80 0.87
C TYR A 105 -11.87 -3.94 0.41
N GLY A 106 -11.31 -5.15 0.47
CA GLY A 106 -9.93 -5.39 0.03
C GLY A 106 -9.70 -5.09 -1.46
N PHE A 107 -10.71 -5.32 -2.32
CA PHE A 107 -10.61 -4.95 -3.73
C PHE A 107 -10.67 -3.43 -3.95
N ALA A 108 -11.57 -2.73 -3.26
CA ALA A 108 -11.66 -1.28 -3.35
C ALA A 108 -10.36 -0.63 -2.85
N GLU A 109 -9.84 -1.08 -1.72
CA GLU A 109 -8.53 -0.66 -1.18
C GLU A 109 -7.41 -0.91 -2.20
N ALA A 110 -7.34 -2.10 -2.80
CA ALA A 110 -6.34 -2.42 -3.82
C ALA A 110 -6.45 -1.57 -5.11
N MET A 111 -7.66 -1.20 -5.53
CA MET A 111 -7.86 -0.35 -6.71
C MET A 111 -7.52 1.13 -6.44
N LEU A 112 -7.78 1.61 -5.23
CA LEU A 112 -7.34 2.94 -4.80
C LEU A 112 -5.81 3.01 -4.68
N LEU A 113 -5.17 1.97 -4.13
CA LEU A 113 -3.70 1.86 -4.12
C LEU A 113 -3.07 1.86 -5.53
N ALA A 114 -3.84 1.49 -6.55
CA ALA A 114 -3.39 1.41 -7.93
C ALA A 114 -3.77 2.63 -8.79
N ASP A 115 -4.31 3.71 -8.19
CA ASP A 115 -4.78 4.93 -8.88
C ASP A 115 -5.81 4.64 -9.99
N ARG A 116 -6.71 3.67 -9.74
CA ARG A 116 -7.78 3.26 -10.66
C ARG A 116 -9.15 3.61 -10.08
N GLU A 117 -9.47 4.90 -10.06
CA GLU A 117 -10.69 5.42 -9.44
C GLU A 117 -11.99 4.92 -10.09
N GLU A 118 -12.05 4.83 -11.42
CA GLU A 118 -13.28 4.44 -12.14
C GLU A 118 -13.66 2.96 -11.86
N PRO A 119 -12.73 1.98 -11.91
CA PRO A 119 -12.99 0.62 -11.44
C PRO A 119 -13.32 0.50 -9.95
N ALA A 120 -12.73 1.36 -9.11
CA ALA A 120 -13.06 1.40 -7.67
C ALA A 120 -14.51 1.84 -7.45
N ARG A 121 -14.95 2.90 -8.14
CA ARG A 121 -16.33 3.42 -8.10
C ARG A 121 -17.35 2.40 -8.59
N GLU A 122 -17.10 1.74 -9.73
CA GLU A 122 -18.00 0.70 -10.23
C GLU A 122 -18.17 -0.45 -9.23
N LYS A 123 -17.07 -0.82 -8.54
CA LYS A 123 -17.14 -1.85 -7.51
C LYS A 123 -17.89 -1.36 -6.28
N ILE A 124 -17.64 -0.13 -5.81
CA ILE A 124 -18.38 0.48 -4.69
C ILE A 124 -19.88 0.54 -5.00
N ASP A 125 -20.27 0.98 -6.19
CA ASP A 125 -21.67 1.02 -6.62
C ASP A 125 -22.31 -0.37 -6.65
N PHE A 126 -21.58 -1.38 -7.12
CA PHE A 126 -22.02 -2.78 -7.07
C PHE A 126 -22.27 -3.23 -5.62
N LEU A 127 -21.41 -2.82 -4.68
CA LEU A 127 -21.52 -3.18 -3.27
C LEU A 127 -22.67 -2.48 -2.58
N ILE A 128 -22.87 -1.19 -2.86
CA ILE A 128 -24.03 -0.42 -2.39
C ILE A 128 -25.31 -1.09 -2.89
N ARG A 129 -25.40 -1.42 -4.19
CA ARG A 129 -26.56 -2.10 -4.76
C ARG A 129 -26.79 -3.48 -4.16
N ALA A 130 -25.73 -4.27 -3.99
CA ALA A 130 -25.83 -5.58 -3.36
C ALA A 130 -26.33 -5.44 -1.91
N ALA A 131 -25.76 -4.52 -1.12
CA ALA A 131 -26.16 -4.26 0.26
C ALA A 131 -27.62 -3.74 0.37
N GLU A 132 -28.05 -2.87 -0.54
CA GLU A 132 -29.43 -2.38 -0.63
C GLU A 132 -30.43 -3.49 -1.02
N GLU A 133 -30.04 -4.40 -1.92
CA GLU A 133 -30.84 -5.58 -2.26
C GLU A 133 -31.04 -6.50 -1.02
N PHE A 134 -30.07 -6.54 -0.11
CA PHE A 134 -30.18 -7.28 1.15
C PHE A 134 -30.99 -6.56 2.24
N LYS A 135 -31.16 -5.23 2.16
CA LYS A 135 -31.88 -4.41 3.14
C LYS A 135 -33.39 -4.67 3.19
N GLY A 136 -33.95 -5.28 2.13
CA GLY A 136 -35.40 -5.47 1.95
C GLY A 136 -35.93 -6.91 1.98
N ARG A 137 -35.07 -7.94 2.12
CA ARG A 137 -35.51 -9.35 2.11
C ARG A 137 -35.62 -9.92 3.53
N SER A 138 -36.83 -10.34 3.92
CA SER A 138 -37.09 -11.09 5.16
C SER A 138 -36.59 -12.54 5.15
N ASP A 139 -36.05 -13.00 4.01
CA ASP A 139 -35.77 -14.41 3.71
C ASP A 139 -34.35 -14.58 3.16
N PHE A 140 -33.41 -13.87 3.78
CA PHE A 140 -32.03 -14.37 3.84
C PHE A 140 -32.05 -15.73 4.57
N PRO A 141 -31.23 -16.74 4.20
CA PRO A 141 -31.35 -18.07 4.79
C PRO A 141 -31.15 -17.95 6.30
N GLY A 142 -32.23 -18.14 7.05
CA GLY A 142 -32.32 -17.72 8.45
C GLY A 142 -33.73 -17.35 8.93
N ARG A 143 -34.73 -17.23 8.06
CA ARG A 143 -36.14 -17.35 8.49
C ARG A 143 -36.73 -18.72 8.16
N ARG A 144 -36.49 -19.68 9.05
CA ARG A 144 -37.53 -20.47 9.71
C ARG A 144 -37.04 -20.91 11.07
#